data_AF-A0A6I5CGV4-F1
#
_entry.id   AF-A0A6I5CGV4-F1
#
_cell.length_a   1.000
_cell.length_b   1.000
_cell.length_c   1.000
_cell.angle_alpha   90.00
_cell.angle_beta   90.00
_cell.angle_gamma   90.00
#
_symmetry.space_group_name_H-M   'P 1'
#
loop_
_entity.id
_entity.type
_entity.pdbx_description
1 polymer ?
#
loop_
_entity_poly.entity_id
_entity_poly.type
_entity_poly.pdbx_seq_one_letter_code
_entity_poly.pdbx_strand_id
1 'polypeptide(L)'
;DNPRLLVNAPERRAARVAAGRPEHPLKVTVTATGELDPRARFWHTGGEKAVYTTDEGAERLRRAGVGTAPGSEDPDAAAPDTATGAVSVVPLGAALDWRRLLEHLHDVRGVRRLMVEGGGTVHTQLLRQQLADELQLVVAPLIVGDPAAPRLFGPGAYQAGRLRLLETRALGDVVLMRYEPTAPGTGTGAVPADRHWLR
;
A
#
# COMPACT_ATOMS: atom_id res chain seq x y z
N ASP A 1 -12.24 4.68 6.92
CA ASP A 1 -11.46 5.70 6.18
C ASP A 1 -12.01 6.05 4.79
N ASN A 2 -12.43 5.08 3.97
CA ASN A 2 -12.91 5.32 2.59
C ASN A 2 -11.94 6.22 1.78
N PRO A 3 -10.64 5.88 1.70
CA PRO A 3 -9.62 6.78 1.15
C PRO A 3 -9.72 6.90 -0.38
N ARG A 4 -9.31 8.06 -0.91
CA ARG A 4 -9.18 8.27 -2.36
C ARG A 4 -7.80 7.87 -2.90
N LEU A 5 -6.76 7.94 -2.07
CA LEU A 5 -5.34 7.71 -2.44
C LEU A 5 -4.89 8.51 -3.67
N LEU A 6 -5.09 9.83 -3.63
CA LEU A 6 -4.71 10.75 -4.70
C LEU A 6 -3.48 11.57 -4.33
N VAL A 7 -2.78 12.01 -5.37
CA VAL A 7 -1.78 13.07 -5.23
C VAL A 7 -2.52 14.40 -5.18
N ASN A 8 -2.68 15.00 -3.99
CA ASN A 8 -3.51 16.20 -3.84
C ASN A 8 -2.92 17.48 -4.47
N ALA A 9 -1.60 17.61 -4.47
CA ALA A 9 -0.86 18.78 -4.96
C ALA A 9 -0.83 18.85 -6.51
N PRO A 10 -1.44 19.86 -7.16
CA PRO A 10 -1.44 20.00 -8.61
C PRO A 10 -0.04 20.03 -9.24
N GLU A 11 0.90 20.71 -8.60
CA GLU A 11 2.29 20.82 -9.06
C GLU A 11 3.00 19.45 -9.05
N ARG A 12 2.69 18.57 -8.08
CA ARG A 12 3.24 17.20 -8.02
C ARG A 12 2.64 16.32 -9.11
N ARG A 13 1.37 16.53 -9.44
CA ARG A 13 0.69 15.86 -10.54
C ARG A 13 1.30 16.26 -11.88
N ALA A 14 1.44 17.57 -12.11
CA ALA A 14 2.08 18.12 -13.30
C ALA A 14 3.53 17.61 -13.47
N ALA A 15 4.32 17.59 -12.38
CA ALA A 15 5.68 17.07 -12.41
C ALA A 15 5.77 15.58 -12.80
N ARG A 16 4.79 14.76 -12.39
CA ARG A 16 4.73 13.35 -12.79
C ARG A 16 4.43 13.22 -14.28
N VAL A 17 3.44 13.95 -14.78
CA VAL A 17 3.06 13.94 -16.20
C VAL A 17 4.23 14.43 -17.07
N ALA A 18 4.91 15.51 -16.66
CA ALA A 18 6.10 16.01 -17.36
C ALA A 18 7.25 14.99 -17.39
N ALA A 19 7.33 14.11 -16.39
CA ALA A 19 8.29 13.00 -16.35
C ALA A 19 7.80 11.72 -17.05
N GLY A 20 6.72 11.78 -17.85
CA GLY A 20 6.16 10.64 -18.56
C GLY A 20 5.47 9.60 -17.67
N ARG A 21 5.10 9.97 -16.44
CA ARG A 21 4.43 9.09 -15.46
C ARG A 21 2.94 9.46 -15.36
N PRO A 22 2.07 8.49 -15.03
CA PRO A 22 0.67 8.80 -14.75
C PRO A 22 0.54 9.82 -13.61
N GLU A 23 -0.44 10.72 -13.73
CA GLU A 23 -0.76 11.78 -12.76
C GLU A 23 -0.84 11.24 -11.33
N HIS A 24 -1.47 10.07 -11.17
CA HIS A 24 -1.55 9.32 -9.93
C HIS A 24 -0.71 8.02 -10.01
N PRO A 25 0.01 7.62 -8.95
CA PRO A 25 0.57 6.27 -8.87
C PRO A 25 -0.52 5.19 -9.02
N LEU A 26 -0.11 3.97 -9.42
CA LEU A 26 -0.99 2.80 -9.34
C LEU A 26 -1.49 2.63 -7.90
N LYS A 27 -2.81 2.60 -7.75
CA LYS A 27 -3.46 2.37 -6.46
C LYS A 27 -3.67 0.88 -6.26
N VAL A 28 -3.21 0.35 -5.13
CA VAL A 28 -3.27 -1.08 -4.83
C VAL A 28 -4.07 -1.32 -3.57
N THR A 29 -5.03 -2.24 -3.64
CA THR A 29 -5.73 -2.78 -2.46
C THR A 29 -5.40 -4.26 -2.32
N VAL A 30 -5.22 -4.73 -1.10
CA VAL A 30 -5.00 -6.15 -0.78
C VAL A 30 -6.10 -6.62 0.15
N THR A 31 -6.75 -7.73 -0.18
CA THR A 31 -7.81 -8.31 0.66
C THR A 31 -7.81 -9.83 0.53
N ALA A 32 -7.96 -10.56 1.64
CA ALA A 32 -8.09 -12.01 1.58
C ALA A 32 -9.51 -12.44 1.19
N THR A 33 -10.51 -11.70 1.65
CA THR A 33 -11.94 -12.08 1.56
C THR A 33 -12.63 -11.54 0.33
N GLY A 34 -12.11 -10.46 -0.27
CA GLY A 34 -12.83 -9.73 -1.31
C GLY A 34 -14.02 -8.91 -0.79
N GLU A 35 -14.19 -8.79 0.53
CA GLU A 35 -15.24 -7.95 1.13
C GLU A 35 -14.85 -6.48 1.06
N LEU A 36 -15.12 -5.86 -0.10
CA LEU A 36 -14.89 -4.45 -0.34
C LEU A 36 -16.19 -3.80 -0.81
N ASP A 37 -16.47 -2.60 -0.30
CA ASP A 37 -17.61 -1.82 -0.73
C ASP A 37 -17.42 -1.33 -2.17
N PRO A 38 -18.26 -1.73 -3.15
CA PRO A 38 -18.16 -1.26 -4.53
C PRO A 38 -18.42 0.24 -4.69
N ARG A 39 -19.03 0.89 -3.69
CA ARG A 39 -19.26 2.34 -3.65
C ARG A 39 -18.11 3.12 -3.02
N ALA A 40 -17.04 2.47 -2.57
CA ALA A 40 -15.91 3.17 -1.98
C ALA A 40 -15.30 4.17 -2.97
N ARG A 41 -14.96 5.37 -2.48
CA ARG A 41 -14.37 6.46 -3.28
C ARG A 41 -13.05 6.07 -3.93
N PHE A 42 -12.38 5.06 -3.38
CA PHE A 42 -11.18 4.48 -3.96
C PHE A 42 -11.42 4.06 -5.42
N TRP A 43 -12.58 3.47 -5.76
CA TRP A 43 -12.87 2.95 -7.10
C TRP A 43 -13.17 4.05 -8.12
N HIS A 44 -13.74 5.16 -7.63
CA HIS A 44 -14.34 6.21 -8.47
C HIS A 44 -13.46 7.44 -8.64
N THR A 45 -12.19 7.38 -8.19
CA THR A 45 -11.26 8.52 -8.27
C THR A 45 -9.86 8.12 -8.72
N GLY A 46 -9.22 8.96 -9.52
CA GLY A 46 -7.84 8.81 -9.95
C GLY A 46 -7.60 7.65 -10.93
N GLY A 47 -6.33 7.44 -11.25
CA GLY A 47 -5.85 6.54 -12.30
C GLY A 47 -6.02 5.04 -12.06
N GLU A 48 -5.06 4.23 -12.53
CA GLU A 48 -5.14 2.76 -12.52
C GLU A 48 -5.25 2.19 -11.11
N LYS A 49 -6.01 1.09 -10.99
CA LYS A 49 -6.33 0.43 -9.72
C LYS A 49 -6.14 -1.09 -9.86
N ALA A 50 -5.53 -1.70 -8.86
CA ALA A 50 -5.41 -3.15 -8.76
C ALA A 50 -5.88 -3.65 -7.39
N VAL A 51 -6.58 -4.79 -7.39
CA VAL A 51 -6.95 -5.51 -6.18
C VAL A 51 -6.26 -6.87 -6.21
N TYR A 52 -5.43 -7.13 -5.22
CA TYR A 52 -4.80 -8.43 -5.02
C TYR A 52 -5.55 -9.22 -3.96
N THR A 53 -5.95 -10.44 -4.31
CA THR A 53 -6.87 -11.23 -3.49
C THR A 53 -6.65 -12.73 -3.65
N THR A 54 -7.31 -13.53 -2.82
CA THR A 54 -7.48 -14.96 -3.05
C THR A 54 -8.42 -15.22 -4.24
N ASP A 55 -8.43 -16.45 -4.75
CA ASP A 55 -9.35 -16.90 -5.81
C ASP A 55 -10.81 -16.70 -5.39
N GLU A 56 -11.16 -17.08 -4.15
CA GLU A 56 -12.51 -16.88 -3.61
C GLU A 56 -12.87 -15.39 -3.50
N GLY A 57 -11.94 -14.57 -3.03
CA GLY A 57 -12.15 -13.13 -2.94
C GLY A 57 -12.31 -12.48 -4.32
N ALA A 58 -11.62 -12.99 -5.35
CA ALA A 58 -11.80 -12.51 -6.73
C ALA A 58 -13.22 -12.78 -7.24
N GLU A 59 -13.76 -13.99 -7.01
CA GLU A 59 -15.15 -14.31 -7.36
C GLU A 59 -16.15 -13.43 -6.60
N ARG A 60 -15.87 -13.14 -5.33
CA ARG A 60 -16.72 -12.26 -4.51
C ARG A 60 -16.72 -10.82 -5.03
N LEU A 61 -15.55 -10.28 -5.38
CA LEU A 61 -15.42 -8.93 -5.93
C LEU A 61 -16.14 -8.78 -7.28
N ARG A 62 -16.04 -9.80 -8.15
CA ARG A 62 -16.77 -9.82 -9.43
C ARG A 62 -18.28 -9.81 -9.21
N ARG A 63 -18.79 -10.63 -8.30
CA ARG A 63 -20.22 -10.63 -7.93
C ARG A 63 -20.68 -9.31 -7.33
N ALA A 64 -19.81 -8.63 -6.58
CA ALA A 64 -20.11 -7.33 -5.98
C ALA A 64 -20.03 -6.15 -6.98
N GLY A 65 -19.60 -6.35 -8.22
CA GLY A 65 -19.43 -5.29 -9.21
C GLY A 65 -18.21 -4.40 -8.96
N VAL A 66 -17.23 -4.84 -8.15
CA VAL A 66 -15.97 -4.11 -8.01
C VAL A 66 -15.21 -4.22 -9.33
N GLY A 67 -15.03 -3.09 -10.01
CA GLY A 67 -14.37 -3.01 -11.32
C GLY A 67 -15.32 -2.97 -12.52
N THR A 68 -16.63 -3.08 -12.31
CA THR A 68 -17.61 -2.63 -13.30
C THR A 68 -17.81 -1.14 -13.10
N ALA A 69 -17.49 -0.32 -14.10
CA ALA A 69 -17.65 1.14 -14.00
C ALA A 69 -19.10 1.50 -13.63
N PRO A 70 -19.38 2.12 -12.47
CA PRO A 70 -20.69 2.70 -12.22
C PRO A 70 -20.72 4.14 -12.74
N GLY A 71 -21.83 4.53 -13.38
CA GLY A 71 -22.15 5.92 -13.67
C GLY A 71 -22.15 6.74 -12.38
N SER A 72 -21.55 7.92 -12.44
CA SER A 72 -21.35 8.83 -11.30
C SER A 72 -22.68 9.40 -10.78
N GLU A 73 -23.02 9.13 -9.52
CA GLU A 73 -24.09 9.82 -8.77
C GLU A 73 -23.55 10.35 -7.42
N ASP A 74 -22.32 10.87 -7.38
CA ASP A 74 -21.78 11.52 -6.18
C ASP A 74 -21.97 13.05 -6.27
N PRO A 75 -22.86 13.66 -5.45
CA PRO A 75 -23.21 15.08 -5.54
C PRO A 75 -22.12 16.03 -5.01
N ASP A 76 -21.11 15.53 -4.29
CA ASP A 76 -19.98 16.30 -3.77
C ASP A 76 -18.67 16.07 -4.55
N ALA A 77 -18.73 15.34 -5.67
CA ALA A 77 -17.55 15.15 -6.51
C ALA A 77 -17.18 16.47 -7.20
N ALA A 78 -16.02 17.02 -6.86
CA ALA A 78 -15.30 17.90 -7.79
C ALA A 78 -15.25 17.20 -9.15
N ALA A 79 -15.53 17.96 -10.22
CA ALA A 79 -15.83 17.50 -11.58
C ALA A 79 -15.27 16.10 -11.91
N PRO A 80 -16.10 15.18 -12.43
CA PRO A 80 -15.71 13.79 -12.63
C PRO A 80 -14.36 13.72 -13.33
N ASP A 81 -13.38 13.13 -12.65
CA ASP A 81 -12.11 12.77 -13.24
C ASP A 81 -12.43 11.76 -14.35
N THR A 82 -12.39 12.22 -15.60
CA THR A 82 -12.72 11.42 -16.80
C THR A 82 -11.82 10.20 -16.99
N ALA A 83 -10.84 9.98 -16.11
CA ALA A 83 -9.96 8.84 -16.09
C ALA A 83 -10.30 7.83 -14.97
N THR A 84 -11.58 7.46 -14.80
CA THR A 84 -11.94 6.29 -13.97
C THR A 84 -11.38 5.02 -14.60
N GLY A 85 -10.09 4.74 -14.33
CA GLY A 85 -9.40 3.59 -14.88
C GLY A 85 -10.03 2.28 -14.40
N ALA A 86 -10.05 1.28 -15.28
CA ALA A 86 -10.51 -0.07 -14.96
C ALA A 86 -9.80 -0.62 -13.71
N VAL A 87 -10.56 -1.30 -12.85
CA VAL A 87 -10.00 -1.99 -11.67
C VAL A 87 -9.61 -3.40 -12.08
N SER A 88 -8.33 -3.72 -11.99
CA SER A 88 -7.86 -5.09 -12.23
C SER A 88 -7.92 -5.92 -10.96
N VAL A 89 -8.65 -7.04 -10.98
CA VAL A 89 -8.67 -8.01 -9.87
C VAL A 89 -7.68 -9.13 -10.19
N VAL A 90 -6.65 -9.28 -9.35
CA VAL A 90 -5.54 -10.22 -9.52
C VAL A 90 -5.62 -11.30 -8.44
N PRO A 91 -6.03 -12.53 -8.81
CA PRO A 91 -6.00 -13.66 -7.89
C PRO A 91 -4.57 -14.15 -7.63
N LEU A 92 -4.27 -14.47 -6.37
CA LEU A 92 -2.97 -14.98 -5.91
C LEU A 92 -3.01 -16.49 -5.59
N GLY A 93 -4.16 -17.16 -5.76
CA GLY A 93 -4.40 -18.54 -5.37
C GLY A 93 -5.31 -18.67 -4.15
N ALA A 94 -5.24 -19.82 -3.48
CA ALA A 94 -6.08 -20.13 -2.32
C ALA A 94 -5.83 -19.25 -1.09
N ALA A 95 -4.64 -18.66 -0.97
CA ALA A 95 -4.26 -17.78 0.13
C ALA A 95 -3.51 -16.54 -0.41
N LEU A 96 -3.45 -15.48 0.41
CA LEU A 96 -2.63 -14.32 0.10
C LEU A 96 -1.14 -14.68 0.15
N ASP A 97 -0.42 -14.37 -0.92
CA ASP A 97 1.02 -14.52 -1.03
C ASP A 97 1.64 -13.16 -1.35
N TRP A 98 2.36 -12.58 -0.38
CA TRP A 98 3.00 -11.28 -0.55
C TRP A 98 4.16 -11.31 -1.55
N ARG A 99 4.90 -12.41 -1.67
CA ARG A 99 6.01 -12.50 -2.63
C ARG A 99 5.47 -12.50 -4.04
N ARG A 100 4.48 -13.36 -4.32
CA ARG A 100 3.79 -13.40 -5.61
C ARG A 100 3.16 -12.06 -5.98
N LEU A 101 2.56 -11.38 -5.00
CA LEU A 101 2.01 -10.03 -5.18
C LEU A 101 3.09 -9.03 -5.60
N LEU A 102 4.19 -8.96 -4.85
CA LEU A 102 5.29 -8.03 -5.11
C LEU A 102 5.99 -8.32 -6.44
N GLU A 103 6.18 -9.59 -6.78
CA GLU A 103 6.69 -10.05 -8.08
C GLU A 103 5.76 -9.62 -9.22
N HIS A 104 4.45 -9.84 -9.09
CA HIS A 104 3.50 -9.39 -10.10
C HIS A 104 3.49 -7.85 -10.24
N LEU A 105 3.57 -7.11 -9.14
CA LEU A 105 3.69 -5.64 -9.19
C LEU A 105 4.95 -5.22 -9.95
N HIS A 106 6.07 -5.91 -9.72
CA HIS A 106 7.33 -5.61 -10.39
C HIS A 106 7.32 -6.00 -11.87
N ASP A 107 7.04 -7.26 -12.19
CA ASP A 107 7.24 -7.83 -13.52
C ASP A 107 6.12 -7.47 -14.49
N VAL A 108 4.87 -7.47 -14.01
CA VAL A 108 3.70 -7.26 -14.87
C VAL A 108 3.26 -5.79 -14.87
N ARG A 109 3.34 -5.11 -13.72
CA ARG A 109 2.91 -3.70 -13.58
C ARG A 109 4.06 -2.70 -13.66
N GLY A 110 5.31 -3.16 -13.72
CA GLY A 110 6.48 -2.28 -13.79
C GLY A 110 6.71 -1.43 -12.53
N VAL A 111 6.12 -1.79 -11.39
CA VAL A 111 6.25 -1.03 -10.14
C VAL A 111 7.65 -1.25 -9.57
N ARG A 112 8.43 -0.16 -9.51
CA ARG A 112 9.79 -0.16 -8.95
C ARG A 112 9.88 0.36 -7.52
N ARG A 113 8.90 1.17 -7.10
CA ARG A 113 8.82 1.74 -5.76
C ARG A 113 7.38 1.66 -5.28
N LEU A 114 7.16 0.90 -4.21
CA LEU A 114 5.87 0.71 -3.57
C LEU A 114 5.89 1.43 -2.21
N MET A 115 4.93 2.33 -2.00
CA MET A 115 4.66 2.91 -0.69
C MET A 115 3.48 2.16 -0.07
N VAL A 116 3.65 1.66 1.15
CA VAL A 116 2.61 0.92 1.87
C VAL A 116 2.04 1.81 2.98
N GLU A 117 0.91 2.45 2.69
CA GLU A 117 0.23 3.36 3.64
C GLU A 117 -0.39 2.62 4.83
N GLY A 118 -0.77 1.35 4.64
CA GLY A 118 -0.90 0.41 5.76
C GLY A 118 -2.20 -0.36 5.86
N GLY A 119 -2.80 -0.25 7.06
CA GLY A 119 -3.47 -1.34 7.77
C GLY A 119 -2.45 -2.07 8.65
N GLY A 120 -2.67 -2.10 9.98
CA GLY A 120 -1.71 -2.69 10.92
C GLY A 120 -1.38 -4.16 10.60
N THR A 121 -2.35 -4.90 10.06
CA THR A 121 -2.16 -6.27 9.55
C THR A 121 -1.18 -6.32 8.37
N VAL A 122 -1.31 -5.43 7.38
CA VAL A 122 -0.45 -5.38 6.19
C VAL A 122 0.99 -5.06 6.58
N HIS A 123 1.18 -4.02 7.40
CA HIS A 123 2.50 -3.65 7.92
C HIS A 123 3.13 -4.78 8.71
N THR A 124 2.35 -5.44 9.57
CA THR A 124 2.81 -6.59 10.35
C THR A 124 3.26 -7.73 9.46
N GLN A 125 2.47 -8.09 8.44
CA GLN A 125 2.80 -9.18 7.53
C GLN A 125 4.09 -8.90 6.74
N LEU A 126 4.23 -7.70 6.18
CA LEU A 126 5.42 -7.32 5.40
C LEU A 126 6.70 -7.28 6.25
N LEU A 127 6.63 -6.75 7.47
CA LEU A 127 7.79 -6.71 8.36
C LEU A 127 8.16 -8.11 8.86
N ARG A 128 7.19 -8.92 9.28
CA ARG A 128 7.45 -10.29 9.75
C ARG A 128 7.97 -11.20 8.65
N GLN A 129 7.58 -10.97 7.40
CA GLN A 129 8.10 -11.68 6.23
C GLN A 129 9.39 -11.07 5.68
N GLN A 130 9.90 -10.00 6.30
CA GLN A 130 11.12 -9.31 5.90
C GLN A 130 11.06 -8.84 4.44
N LEU A 131 9.97 -8.19 4.05
CA LEU A 131 9.71 -7.71 2.69
C LEU A 131 9.78 -6.19 2.55
N ALA A 132 10.00 -5.45 3.65
CA ALA A 132 10.06 -4.00 3.65
C ALA A 132 11.52 -3.50 3.66
N ASP A 133 11.90 -2.72 2.64
CA ASP A 133 13.24 -2.13 2.52
C ASP A 133 13.47 -0.96 3.49
N GLU A 134 12.44 -0.14 3.70
CA GLU A 134 12.51 1.06 4.52
C GLU A 134 11.22 1.18 5.32
N LEU A 135 11.36 1.58 6.58
CA LEU A 135 10.25 1.93 7.44
C LEU A 135 10.27 3.45 7.70
N GLN A 136 9.22 4.14 7.29
CA GLN A 136 9.00 5.56 7.59
C GLN A 136 7.96 5.68 8.70
N LEU A 137 8.36 6.15 9.87
CA LEU A 137 7.52 6.35 11.04
C LEU A 137 7.30 7.83 11.29
N VAL A 138 6.04 8.23 11.49
CA VAL A 138 5.67 9.57 11.94
C VAL A 138 5.11 9.48 13.35
N VAL A 139 5.71 10.22 14.28
CA VAL A 139 5.23 10.35 15.66
C VAL A 139 4.58 11.72 15.82
N ALA A 140 3.27 11.71 16.03
CA ALA A 140 2.49 12.91 16.33
C ALA A 140 2.48 13.20 17.84
N PRO A 141 2.43 14.47 18.26
CA PRO A 141 2.43 14.87 19.68
C PRO A 141 1.04 14.70 20.32
N LEU A 142 0.42 13.52 20.17
CA LEU A 142 -0.90 13.21 20.72
C LEU A 142 -0.89 11.87 21.46
N ILE A 143 -1.71 11.76 22.51
CA ILE A 143 -1.87 10.53 23.29
C ILE A 143 -3.28 9.98 23.03
N VAL A 144 -3.37 8.76 22.48
CA VAL A 144 -4.66 8.10 22.20
C VAL A 144 -5.23 7.45 23.47
N GLY A 145 -4.41 6.74 24.24
CA GLY A 145 -4.78 6.16 25.54
C GLY A 145 -5.77 4.99 25.52
N ASP A 146 -6.39 4.68 24.38
CA ASP A 146 -7.34 3.56 24.24
C ASP A 146 -6.61 2.21 24.03
N PRO A 147 -6.77 1.23 24.93
CA PRO A 147 -6.16 -0.09 24.78
C PRO A 147 -6.68 -0.88 23.56
N ALA A 148 -7.87 -0.54 23.05
CA ALA A 148 -8.47 -1.14 21.86
C ALA A 148 -8.08 -0.41 20.56
N ALA A 149 -7.32 0.69 20.63
CA ALA A 149 -6.89 1.41 19.44
C ALA A 149 -6.06 0.51 18.50
N PRO A 150 -6.23 0.64 17.17
CA PRO A 150 -5.42 -0.09 16.21
C PRO A 150 -3.93 0.16 16.43
N ARG A 151 -3.16 -0.92 16.53
CA ARG A 151 -1.70 -0.84 16.62
C ARG A 151 -1.13 -0.76 15.21
N LEU A 152 -0.08 0.04 15.04
CA LEU A 152 0.67 0.07 13.78
C LEU A 152 1.28 -1.29 13.45
N PHE A 153 1.78 -1.98 14.48
CA PHE A 153 2.34 -3.32 14.40
C PHE A 153 1.64 -4.24 15.40
N GLY A 154 1.16 -5.38 14.90
CA GLY A 154 0.50 -6.42 15.68
C GLY A 154 1.49 -7.36 16.39
N PRO A 155 1.01 -8.37 17.10
CA PRO A 155 1.87 -9.33 17.79
C PRO A 155 2.58 -10.28 16.81
N GLY A 156 3.77 -10.76 17.19
CA GLY A 156 4.50 -11.79 16.47
C GLY A 156 6.02 -11.63 16.57
N ALA A 157 6.75 -12.61 16.04
CA ALA A 157 8.20 -12.51 15.86
C ALA A 157 8.52 -11.63 14.64
N TYR A 158 9.42 -10.69 14.83
CA TYR A 158 9.97 -9.78 13.81
C TYR A 158 11.41 -10.17 13.45
N GLN A 159 12.03 -9.44 12.52
CA GLN A 159 13.45 -9.60 12.23
C GLN A 159 14.30 -9.54 13.50
N ALA A 160 15.39 -10.31 13.53
CA ALA A 160 16.38 -10.21 14.58
C ALA A 160 17.04 -8.82 14.56
N GLY A 161 17.69 -8.42 15.65
CA GLY A 161 18.47 -7.18 15.71
C GLY A 161 17.65 -5.89 15.64
N ARG A 162 18.36 -4.76 15.53
CA ARG A 162 17.78 -3.41 15.49
C ARG A 162 17.71 -2.89 14.07
N LEU A 163 16.68 -2.11 13.77
CA LEU A 163 16.69 -1.28 12.57
C LEU A 163 17.73 -0.16 12.71
N ARG A 164 18.36 0.23 11.60
CA ARG A 164 19.27 1.38 11.56
C ARG A 164 18.48 2.63 11.25
N LEU A 165 18.66 3.67 12.07
CA LEU A 165 18.12 5.00 11.83
C LEU A 165 18.88 5.67 10.68
N LEU A 166 18.15 6.10 9.66
CA LEU A 166 18.67 6.79 8.48
C LEU A 166 18.44 8.30 8.54
N GLU A 167 17.29 8.72 9.06
CA GLU A 167 16.90 10.13 9.11
C GLU A 167 16.01 10.37 10.33
N THR A 168 16.18 11.53 10.97
CA THR A 168 15.18 12.13 11.86
C THR A 168 14.93 13.54 11.41
N ARG A 169 13.66 13.92 11.25
CA ARG A 169 13.30 15.24 10.74
C ARG A 169 11.96 15.71 11.28
N ALA A 170 11.92 16.95 11.76
CA ALA A 170 10.67 17.60 12.11
C ALA A 170 9.87 17.96 10.85
N LEU A 171 8.55 17.74 10.91
CA LEU A 171 7.58 18.08 9.88
C LEU A 171 6.43 18.85 10.54
N GLY A 172 6.57 20.18 10.65
CA GLY A 172 5.67 20.95 11.51
C GLY A 172 5.85 20.52 12.97
N ASP A 173 4.80 19.99 13.58
CA ASP A 173 4.75 19.52 14.97
C ASP A 173 4.99 18.00 15.14
N VAL A 174 5.17 17.25 14.04
CA VAL A 174 5.44 15.81 14.07
C VAL A 174 6.91 15.48 13.78
N VAL A 175 7.36 14.30 14.20
CA VAL A 175 8.71 13.79 13.89
C VAL A 175 8.61 12.64 12.89
N LEU A 176 9.26 12.79 11.74
CA LEU A 176 9.54 11.70 10.80
C LEU A 176 10.84 11.01 11.20
N MET A 177 10.82 9.68 11.21
CA MET A 177 11.99 8.84 11.39
C MET A 177 12.02 7.79 10.27
N ARG A 178 13.16 7.64 9.61
CA ARG A 178 13.36 6.62 8.57
C ARG A 178 14.32 5.57 9.05
N TYR A 179 13.97 4.31 8.86
CA TYR A 179 14.75 3.17 9.29
C TYR A 179 14.93 2.16 8.17
N GLU A 180 16.02 1.41 8.20
CA GLU A 180 16.20 0.22 7.36
C GLU A 180 16.53 -1.02 8.21
N PRO A 181 16.15 -2.23 7.75
CA PRO A 181 16.62 -3.48 8.34
C PRO A 181 18.13 -3.67 8.16
N THR A 182 18.80 -4.20 9.18
CA THR A 182 20.25 -4.50 9.13
C THR A 182 20.59 -5.97 9.41
N ALA A 183 19.70 -6.68 10.10
CA ALA A 183 19.93 -8.08 10.41
C ALA A 183 19.70 -8.95 9.18
N PRO A 184 20.69 -9.78 8.79
CA PRO A 184 20.54 -10.71 7.69
C PRO A 184 19.35 -11.64 7.90
N GLY A 185 18.74 -12.05 6.79
CA GLY A 185 17.68 -13.03 6.81
C GLY A 185 18.22 -14.39 7.25
N THR A 186 17.44 -15.15 8.00
CA THR A 186 17.78 -16.54 8.36
C THR A 186 17.15 -17.57 7.42
N GLY A 187 16.50 -17.11 6.34
CA GLY A 187 15.81 -17.93 5.36
C GLY A 187 16.61 -18.11 4.07
N THR A 188 16.01 -18.82 3.10
CA THR A 188 16.63 -19.10 1.79
C THR A 188 16.41 -18.02 0.74
N GLY A 189 15.51 -17.07 0.99
CA GLY A 189 15.23 -15.95 0.10
C GLY A 189 16.01 -14.70 0.51
N ALA A 190 16.40 -13.90 -0.48
CA ALA A 190 16.99 -12.59 -0.23
C ALA A 190 16.03 -11.73 0.62
N VAL A 191 16.59 -11.02 1.59
CA VAL A 191 15.89 -10.04 2.41
C VAL A 191 16.45 -8.64 2.17
N PRO A 192 15.69 -7.58 2.49
CA PRO A 192 16.16 -6.21 2.32
C PRO A 192 17.47 -5.89 3.03
N ALA A 193 17.73 -6.52 4.18
CA ALA A 193 18.98 -6.37 4.91
C ALA A 193 20.19 -6.88 4.10
N ASP A 194 20.03 -7.82 3.17
CA ASP A 194 21.15 -8.31 2.35
C ASP A 194 21.69 -7.19 1.45
N ARG A 195 20.83 -6.25 1.02
CA ARG A 195 21.26 -5.05 0.28
C ARG A 195 22.16 -4.13 1.10
N HIS A 196 22.11 -4.19 2.42
CA HIS A 196 23.03 -3.44 3.28
C HIS A 196 24.45 -3.99 3.17
N TRP A 197 24.59 -5.32 3.08
CA TRP A 197 25.88 -6.02 3.05
C TRP A 197 26.48 -6.19 1.65
N LEU A 198 25.69 -5.94 0.60
CA LEU A 198 26.10 -6.01 -0.80
C LEU A 198 26.53 -4.64 -1.39
N ARG A 199 26.57 -3.58 -0.58
CA ARG A 199 26.99 -2.22 -0.99
C ARG A 199 28.47 -1.97 -0.77
#